data_AF-A0A9D7NL80-F1
#
_entry.id   AF-A0A9D7NL80-F1
#
_cell.length_a   1.000
_cell.length_b   1.000
_cell.length_c   1.000
_cell.angle_alpha   90.00
_cell.angle_beta   90.00
_cell.angle_gamma   90.00
#
_symmetry.space_group_name_H-M   'P 1'
#
loop_
_entity.id
_entity.type
_entity.pdbx_description
1 polymer ?
#
loop_
_entity_poly.entity_id
_entity_poly.type
_entity_poly.pdbx_seq_one_letter_code
_entity_poly.pdbx_strand_id
1 'polypeptide(L)'
;MSAPHCRTSNKTVEIDGYTQPGAVENTLAPDQGGSNAVLKIELQNASVNPLDGLSSGNNFLALIVIRGLAIHHFTNQIAFNSSASNRVEGCFLGTDISGSVAANTGNNPGNGLRLLGAGDYVIGGTNPAARNVISGLNYGMFSFQTLDGTRIEGNLIGSDASGTASIGNRSTGINFGNARNVIIGGADVAARNLFVGNALGAIYLSGSDSPSVFPGTKILGNRFGTDVSGTLNLGNGLNPTSPSQPLPTISLFAGNPLRGADRWRLARRGQSHRQQRRRRRTGRCVRGDPHAAQYVRSQPRPAD
;
A
#
# COMPACT_ATOMS: atom_id res chain seq x y z
N MET A 1 2.47 51.90 10.49
CA MET A 1 1.73 51.36 9.34
C MET A 1 2.32 50.00 9.03
N SER A 2 1.63 48.92 9.45
CA SER A 2 2.10 47.55 9.22
C SER A 2 1.77 47.18 7.78
N ALA A 3 2.77 46.73 7.01
CA ALA A 3 2.57 46.30 5.63
C ALA A 3 1.56 45.14 5.61
N PRO A 4 0.58 45.14 4.67
CA PRO A 4 -0.32 44.01 4.53
C PRO A 4 0.52 42.79 4.16
N HIS A 5 0.50 41.79 5.03
CA HIS A 5 1.04 40.48 4.72
C HIS A 5 0.28 39.97 3.50
N CYS A 6 0.99 39.83 2.38
CA CYS A 6 0.49 39.13 1.21
C CYS A 6 0.16 37.71 1.66
N ARG A 7 -1.13 37.43 1.90
CA ARG A 7 -1.61 36.07 2.10
C ARG A 7 -1.20 35.32 0.83
N THR A 8 -0.34 34.31 0.97
CA THR A 8 -0.12 33.33 -0.10
C THR A 8 -1.48 32.74 -0.42
N SER A 9 -2.10 33.22 -1.49
CA SER A 9 -3.27 32.60 -2.10
C SER A 9 -2.91 31.12 -2.28
N ASN A 10 -3.67 30.22 -1.67
CA ASN A 10 -3.58 28.79 -1.95
C ASN A 10 -3.97 28.63 -3.42
N LYS A 11 -2.96 28.64 -4.29
CA LYS A 11 -3.14 28.40 -5.71
C LYS A 11 -3.62 26.97 -5.87
N THR A 12 -4.82 26.83 -6.42
CA THR A 12 -5.43 25.55 -6.75
C THR A 12 -5.59 25.48 -8.26
N VAL A 13 -5.28 24.33 -8.83
CA VAL A 13 -5.69 23.96 -10.18
C VAL A 13 -6.79 22.94 -10.05
N GLU A 14 -7.97 23.28 -10.56
CA GLU A 14 -9.13 22.41 -10.56
C GLU A 14 -9.44 22.01 -12.01
N ILE A 15 -9.55 20.70 -12.23
CA ILE A 15 -10.00 20.10 -13.48
C ILE A 15 -11.27 19.35 -13.13
N ASP A 16 -12.43 19.95 -13.41
CA ASP A 16 -13.73 19.38 -13.09
C ASP A 16 -14.53 19.01 -14.34
N GLY A 17 -14.52 17.72 -14.68
CA GLY A 17 -15.29 17.15 -15.77
C GLY A 17 -16.80 17.13 -15.54
N TYR A 18 -17.27 17.26 -14.30
CA TYR A 18 -18.71 17.34 -14.00
C TYR A 18 -19.33 18.67 -14.40
N THR A 19 -18.51 19.68 -14.73
CA THR A 19 -18.98 20.94 -15.32
C THR A 19 -19.43 20.81 -16.78
N GLN A 20 -19.19 19.66 -17.43
CA GLN A 20 -19.63 19.45 -18.80
C GLN A 20 -21.14 19.21 -18.89
N PRO A 21 -21.82 19.72 -19.95
CA PRO A 21 -23.25 19.48 -20.16
C PRO A 21 -23.60 17.98 -20.19
N GLY A 22 -24.54 17.60 -19.33
CA GLY A 22 -25.02 16.22 -19.21
C GLY A 22 -24.08 15.27 -18.47
N ALA A 23 -23.00 15.77 -17.86
CA ALA A 23 -22.27 15.01 -16.85
C ALA A 23 -23.11 14.88 -15.56
N VAL A 24 -22.97 13.76 -14.85
CA VAL A 24 -23.72 13.48 -13.63
C VAL A 24 -22.76 12.91 -12.60
N GLU A 25 -22.71 13.51 -11.40
CA GLU A 25 -21.93 12.98 -10.28
C GLU A 25 -22.53 11.68 -9.74
N ASN A 26 -21.68 10.80 -9.20
CA ASN A 26 -22.18 9.63 -8.50
C ASN A 26 -22.96 10.03 -7.24
N THR A 27 -24.13 9.44 -7.04
CA THR A 27 -24.97 9.64 -5.85
C THR A 27 -25.03 8.42 -4.93
N LEU A 28 -24.52 7.27 -5.36
CA LEU A 28 -24.63 6.02 -4.63
C LEU A 28 -23.53 5.87 -3.56
N ALA A 29 -23.95 5.76 -2.30
CA ALA A 29 -23.09 5.35 -1.20
C ALA A 29 -22.63 3.88 -1.36
N PRO A 30 -21.52 3.45 -0.71
CA PRO A 30 -20.94 2.11 -0.93
C PRO A 30 -21.83 0.90 -0.60
N ASP A 31 -22.94 1.10 0.10
CA ASP A 31 -23.97 0.10 0.37
C ASP A 31 -25.16 0.16 -0.60
N GLN A 32 -25.32 1.25 -1.35
CA GLN A 32 -26.39 1.45 -2.33
C GLN A 32 -25.99 0.96 -3.73
N GLY A 33 -24.69 0.86 -4.02
CA GLY A 33 -24.17 0.38 -5.30
C GLY A 33 -22.76 0.89 -5.60
N GLY A 34 -22.31 0.69 -6.83
CA GLY A 34 -21.05 1.24 -7.32
C GLY A 34 -21.12 2.74 -7.61
N SER A 35 -20.83 3.11 -8.85
CA SER A 35 -20.88 4.47 -9.39
C SER A 35 -21.95 4.56 -10.46
N ASN A 36 -22.89 5.49 -10.31
CA ASN A 36 -23.82 5.89 -11.38
C ASN A 36 -23.38 7.19 -12.08
N ALA A 37 -22.11 7.59 -11.91
CA ALA A 37 -21.59 8.78 -12.57
C ALA A 37 -21.65 8.66 -14.10
N VAL A 38 -21.99 9.75 -14.76
CA VAL A 38 -21.92 9.89 -16.22
C VAL A 38 -20.80 10.87 -16.53
N LEU A 39 -19.68 10.36 -17.02
CA LEU A 39 -18.53 11.18 -17.41
C LEU A 39 -18.66 11.65 -18.86
N LYS A 40 -18.11 12.82 -19.16
CA LYS A 40 -18.16 13.45 -20.51
C LYS A 40 -16.79 13.80 -21.08
N ILE A 41 -15.72 13.69 -20.29
CA ILE A 41 -14.36 13.93 -20.73
C ILE A 41 -13.58 12.62 -20.66
N GLU A 42 -13.01 12.23 -21.80
CA GLU A 42 -12.13 11.07 -21.92
C GLU A 42 -10.75 11.52 -22.42
N LEU A 43 -9.72 11.22 -21.63
CA LEU A 43 -8.32 11.45 -21.97
C LEU A 43 -7.70 10.12 -22.36
N GLN A 44 -7.14 10.06 -23.56
CA GLN A 44 -6.50 8.86 -24.07
C GLN A 44 -5.17 9.16 -24.75
N ASN A 45 -4.20 8.28 -24.53
CA ASN A 45 -2.98 8.30 -25.33
C ASN A 45 -3.21 7.57 -26.66
N ALA A 46 -3.27 8.33 -27.75
CA ALA A 46 -3.29 7.77 -29.11
C ALA A 46 -1.89 7.51 -29.69
N SER A 47 -0.82 7.82 -28.94
CA SER A 47 0.57 7.62 -29.38
C SER A 47 1.07 6.22 -29.06
N VAL A 48 2.03 5.75 -29.87
CA VAL A 48 2.81 4.53 -29.57
C VAL A 48 3.81 4.72 -28.44
N ASN A 49 4.11 5.98 -28.08
CA ASN A 49 5.07 6.29 -27.04
C ASN A 49 4.42 6.25 -25.65
N PRO A 50 5.07 5.62 -24.66
CA PRO A 50 4.60 5.63 -23.28
C PRO A 50 4.69 7.04 -22.70
N LEU A 51 3.53 7.62 -22.33
CA LEU A 51 3.42 8.92 -21.68
C LEU A 51 2.60 8.81 -20.40
N ASP A 52 2.80 9.75 -19.48
CA ASP A 52 1.86 9.98 -18.37
C ASP A 52 0.69 10.82 -18.87
N GLY A 53 -0.52 10.58 -18.35
CA GLY A 53 -1.72 11.33 -18.72
C GLY A 53 -1.72 12.73 -18.13
N LEU A 54 -1.98 12.81 -16.82
CA LEU A 54 -1.85 14.04 -16.05
C LEU A 54 -0.66 13.93 -15.11
N SER A 55 0.29 14.87 -15.20
CA SER A 55 1.50 14.87 -14.36
C SER A 55 1.66 16.21 -13.65
N SER A 56 1.89 16.17 -12.34
CA SER A 56 2.21 17.39 -11.58
C SER A 56 3.62 17.90 -11.88
N GLY A 57 4.52 17.07 -12.41
CA GLY A 57 5.95 17.37 -12.37
C GLY A 57 6.50 17.49 -10.94
N ASN A 58 7.79 17.84 -10.81
CA ASN A 58 8.52 17.69 -9.55
C ASN A 58 8.34 18.87 -8.57
N ASN A 59 8.02 20.07 -9.06
CA ASN A 59 8.02 21.31 -8.27
C ASN A 59 6.67 22.06 -8.28
N PHE A 60 5.59 21.35 -8.61
CA PHE A 60 4.25 21.94 -8.64
C PHE A 60 3.59 21.84 -7.27
N LEU A 61 3.70 22.90 -6.47
CA LEU A 61 3.25 22.92 -5.07
C LEU A 61 1.80 23.37 -4.89
N ALA A 62 1.15 23.83 -5.96
CA ALA A 62 -0.27 24.15 -5.95
C ALA A 62 -1.11 22.87 -5.83
N LEU A 63 -2.21 22.95 -5.07
CA LEU A 63 -3.18 21.86 -4.97
C LEU A 63 -3.74 21.57 -6.36
N ILE A 64 -3.70 20.31 -6.80
CA ILE A 64 -4.42 19.85 -7.98
C ILE A 64 -5.65 19.06 -7.53
N VAL A 65 -6.83 19.42 -8.03
CA VAL A 65 -8.08 18.67 -7.87
C VAL A 65 -8.51 18.16 -9.24
N ILE A 66 -8.63 16.84 -9.38
CA ILE A 66 -9.04 16.18 -10.63
C ILE A 66 -10.37 15.48 -10.37
N ARG A 67 -11.39 15.86 -11.13
CA ARG A 67 -12.77 15.37 -10.98
C ARG A 67 -13.40 14.96 -12.30
N GLY A 68 -14.17 13.87 -12.29
CA GLY A 68 -15.11 13.53 -13.36
C GLY A 68 -14.48 13.22 -14.72
N LEU A 69 -13.26 12.65 -14.74
CA LEU A 69 -12.55 12.30 -15.98
C LEU A 69 -12.43 10.79 -16.17
N ALA A 70 -12.59 10.32 -17.40
CA ALA A 70 -12.11 9.01 -17.82
C ALA A 70 -10.68 9.15 -18.37
N ILE A 71 -9.71 8.38 -17.84
CA ILE A 71 -8.31 8.48 -18.24
C ILE A 71 -7.74 7.07 -18.47
N HIS A 72 -7.25 6.81 -19.68
CA HIS A 72 -6.74 5.50 -20.05
C HIS A 72 -5.64 5.55 -21.11
N HIS A 73 -5.05 4.39 -21.42
CA HIS A 73 -3.94 4.22 -22.38
C HIS A 73 -2.62 4.96 -22.05
N PHE A 74 -2.49 5.58 -20.87
CA PHE A 74 -1.22 6.14 -20.40
C PHE A 74 -0.40 5.13 -19.58
N THR A 75 0.91 5.38 -19.48
CA THR A 75 1.84 4.65 -18.61
C THR A 75 1.44 4.79 -17.15
N ASN A 76 1.09 6.01 -16.74
CA ASN A 76 0.39 6.32 -15.51
C ASN A 76 -0.76 7.23 -15.91
N GLN A 77 -1.99 6.87 -15.54
CA GLN A 77 -3.14 7.72 -15.84
C GLN A 77 -2.95 9.09 -15.16
N ILE A 78 -2.54 9.06 -13.89
CA ILE A 78 -2.16 10.24 -13.12
C ILE A 78 -0.81 10.01 -12.43
N ALA A 79 0.10 10.98 -12.50
CA ALA A 79 1.38 10.99 -11.81
C ALA A 79 1.56 12.24 -10.95
N PHE A 80 1.61 12.05 -9.63
CA PHE A 80 1.95 13.10 -8.68
C PHE A 80 3.39 12.93 -8.21
N ASN A 81 4.26 13.81 -8.69
CA ASN A 81 5.69 13.83 -8.39
C ASN A 81 6.09 14.96 -7.43
N SER A 82 5.13 15.81 -7.02
CA SER A 82 5.33 16.91 -6.07
C SER A 82 4.64 16.64 -4.73
N SER A 83 5.02 17.38 -3.69
CA SER A 83 4.47 17.26 -2.33
C SER A 83 3.17 18.03 -2.08
N ALA A 84 2.47 18.47 -3.13
CA ALA A 84 1.15 19.10 -2.97
C ALA A 84 0.10 18.05 -2.56
N SER A 85 -0.88 18.47 -1.75
CA SER A 85 -1.97 17.63 -1.22
C SER A 85 -3.04 17.32 -2.26
N ASN A 86 -2.64 16.76 -3.41
CA ASN A 86 -3.50 16.59 -4.59
C ASN A 86 -4.68 15.64 -4.33
N ARG A 87 -5.78 15.89 -5.06
CA ARG A 87 -7.04 15.18 -4.95
C ARG A 87 -7.46 14.56 -6.28
N VAL A 88 -7.92 13.32 -6.23
CA VAL A 88 -8.50 12.60 -7.38
C VAL A 88 -9.84 12.04 -6.92
N GLU A 89 -10.92 12.52 -7.52
CA GLU A 89 -12.29 12.32 -7.03
C GLU A 89 -13.20 12.01 -8.23
N GLY A 90 -14.04 10.97 -8.17
CA GLY A 90 -15.05 10.72 -9.20
C GLY A 90 -14.50 10.40 -10.59
N CYS A 91 -13.24 9.95 -10.71
CA CYS A 91 -12.58 9.64 -11.97
C CYS A 91 -12.65 8.14 -12.29
N PHE A 92 -12.65 7.81 -13.59
CA PHE A 92 -12.53 6.44 -14.09
C PHE A 92 -11.14 6.26 -14.70
N LEU A 93 -10.29 5.45 -14.08
CA LEU A 93 -8.89 5.25 -14.47
C LEU A 93 -8.71 3.82 -14.98
N GLY A 94 -8.34 3.69 -16.26
CA GLY A 94 -8.03 2.42 -16.92
C GLY A 94 -9.22 1.68 -17.57
N THR A 95 -10.43 2.16 -17.36
CA THR A 95 -11.64 1.72 -18.07
C THR A 95 -11.99 2.65 -19.22
N ASP A 96 -12.96 2.27 -20.04
CA ASP A 96 -13.65 3.19 -20.96
C ASP A 96 -14.45 4.27 -20.19
N ILE A 97 -14.99 5.26 -20.91
CA ILE A 97 -15.82 6.33 -20.33
C ILE A 97 -17.05 5.83 -19.56
N SER A 98 -17.56 4.64 -19.87
CA SER A 98 -18.68 4.04 -19.14
C SER A 98 -18.27 3.37 -17.83
N GLY A 99 -16.98 3.05 -17.67
CA GLY A 99 -16.47 2.28 -16.54
C GLY A 99 -16.79 0.79 -16.60
N SER A 100 -17.29 0.27 -17.73
CA SER A 100 -17.80 -1.10 -17.85
C SER A 100 -16.78 -2.07 -18.43
N VAL A 101 -15.75 -1.58 -19.13
CA VAL A 101 -14.74 -2.42 -19.78
C VAL A 101 -13.34 -1.85 -19.55
N ALA A 102 -12.33 -2.71 -19.42
CA ALA A 102 -10.94 -2.28 -19.44
C ALA A 102 -10.63 -1.62 -20.80
N ALA A 103 -10.15 -0.38 -20.79
CA ALA A 103 -9.72 0.27 -22.02
C ALA A 103 -8.39 -0.33 -22.53
N ASN A 104 -7.51 -0.76 -21.62
CA ASN A 104 -6.18 -1.26 -21.98
C ASN A 104 -6.14 -2.80 -22.11
N THR A 105 -6.22 -3.31 -23.34
CA THR A 105 -6.16 -4.76 -23.62
C THR A 105 -4.74 -5.28 -23.91
N GLY A 106 -3.78 -4.40 -24.24
CA GLY A 106 -2.39 -4.77 -24.56
C GLY A 106 -1.57 -5.28 -23.35
N ASN A 107 -0.35 -5.78 -23.57
CA ASN A 107 0.47 -6.43 -22.52
C ASN A 107 0.91 -5.51 -21.37
N ASN A 108 0.93 -4.20 -21.58
CA ASN A 108 1.30 -3.21 -20.57
C ASN A 108 0.19 -2.17 -20.40
N PRO A 109 -0.80 -2.41 -19.52
CA PRO A 109 -1.94 -1.51 -19.36
C PRO A 109 -1.62 -0.24 -18.54
N GLY A 110 -0.36 0.01 -18.19
CA GLY A 110 0.02 1.15 -17.36
C GLY A 110 -0.51 1.06 -15.92
N ASN A 111 -0.43 2.14 -15.17
CA ASN A 111 -0.84 2.23 -13.76
C ASN A 111 -1.91 3.31 -13.60
N GLY A 112 -2.74 3.20 -12.56
CA GLY A 112 -3.78 4.21 -12.27
C GLY A 112 -3.16 5.49 -11.74
N LEU A 113 -2.73 5.46 -10.48
CA LEU A 113 -2.01 6.57 -9.86
C LEU A 113 -0.59 6.19 -9.47
N ARG A 114 0.36 7.04 -9.86
CA ARG A 114 1.74 7.05 -9.39
C ARG A 114 1.93 8.18 -8.38
N LEU A 115 2.23 7.83 -7.14
CA LEU A 115 2.34 8.78 -6.03
C LEU A 115 3.80 8.83 -5.54
N LEU A 116 4.62 9.73 -6.11
CA LEU A 116 6.06 9.83 -5.78
C LEU A 116 6.40 11.05 -4.93
N GLY A 117 5.53 12.05 -4.84
CA GLY A 117 5.71 13.13 -3.89
C GLY A 117 5.30 12.73 -2.47
N ALA A 118 5.75 13.51 -1.49
CA ALA A 118 5.39 13.35 -0.07
C ALA A 118 4.12 14.15 0.29
N GLY A 119 3.18 14.28 -0.64
CA GLY A 119 1.95 15.05 -0.42
C GLY A 119 0.89 14.24 0.31
N ASP A 120 0.04 14.93 1.07
CA ASP A 120 -1.16 14.35 1.67
C ASP A 120 -2.24 14.15 0.60
N TYR A 121 -2.16 13.03 -0.14
CA TYR A 121 -3.09 12.76 -1.23
C TYR A 121 -4.47 12.34 -0.72
N VAL A 122 -5.52 12.77 -1.41
CA VAL A 122 -6.88 12.26 -1.21
C VAL A 122 -7.34 11.61 -2.50
N ILE A 123 -7.47 10.28 -2.46
CA ILE A 123 -7.99 9.48 -3.56
C ILE A 123 -9.38 8.99 -3.16
N GLY A 124 -10.38 9.61 -3.74
CA GLY A 124 -11.78 9.41 -3.42
C GLY A 124 -12.24 10.26 -2.24
N GLY A 125 -13.16 9.73 -1.44
CA GLY A 125 -13.73 10.43 -0.31
C GLY A 125 -15.03 9.79 0.19
N THR A 126 -15.57 10.33 1.28
CA THR A 126 -16.84 9.87 1.86
C THR A 126 -18.07 10.43 1.15
N ASN A 127 -17.92 11.49 0.34
CA ASN A 127 -18.98 11.93 -0.56
C ASN A 127 -19.07 10.94 -1.74
N PRO A 128 -20.24 10.36 -2.05
CA PRO A 128 -20.42 9.49 -3.21
C PRO A 128 -19.83 10.03 -4.52
N ALA A 129 -19.92 11.35 -4.76
CA ALA A 129 -19.38 11.99 -5.97
C ALA A 129 -17.86 11.82 -6.13
N ALA A 130 -17.15 11.53 -5.04
CA ALA A 130 -15.71 11.34 -5.05
C ALA A 130 -15.29 9.90 -5.41
N ARG A 131 -16.20 8.93 -5.53
CA ARG A 131 -15.88 7.53 -5.83
C ARG A 131 -15.13 7.40 -7.16
N ASN A 132 -13.86 7.01 -7.11
CA ASN A 132 -13.12 6.64 -8.31
C ASN A 132 -13.37 5.17 -8.68
N VAL A 133 -13.25 4.87 -9.97
CA VAL A 133 -13.13 3.50 -10.52
C VAL A 133 -11.70 3.35 -11.02
N ILE A 134 -10.94 2.40 -10.47
CA ILE A 134 -9.50 2.23 -10.75
C ILE A 134 -9.25 0.76 -11.11
N SER A 135 -9.31 0.46 -12.40
CA SER A 135 -9.50 -0.91 -12.89
C SER A 135 -8.86 -1.14 -14.26
N GLY A 136 -8.59 -2.40 -14.60
CA GLY A 136 -8.00 -2.77 -15.90
C GLY A 136 -6.54 -2.35 -16.08
N LEU A 137 -5.84 -2.00 -15.00
CA LEU A 137 -4.46 -1.49 -15.01
C LEU A 137 -3.48 -2.57 -14.53
N ASN A 138 -2.20 -2.25 -14.51
CA ASN A 138 -1.19 -3.11 -13.88
C ASN A 138 -1.27 -2.96 -12.36
N TYR A 139 -0.98 -1.77 -11.86
CA TYR A 139 -1.30 -1.36 -10.48
C TYR A 139 -2.42 -0.33 -10.49
N GLY A 140 -3.37 -0.45 -9.56
CA GLY A 140 -4.37 0.60 -9.36
C GLY A 140 -3.70 1.87 -8.83
N MET A 141 -2.94 1.74 -7.75
CA MET A 141 -2.13 2.79 -7.14
C MET A 141 -0.78 2.23 -6.75
N PHE A 142 0.29 2.99 -6.99
CA PHE A 142 1.61 2.59 -6.50
C PHE A 142 2.49 3.77 -6.08
N SER A 143 3.39 3.47 -5.14
CA SER A 143 4.42 4.37 -4.66
C SER A 143 5.64 3.57 -4.20
N PHE A 144 6.82 3.99 -4.64
CA PHE A 144 8.10 3.50 -4.11
C PHE A 144 8.77 4.52 -3.18
N GLN A 145 8.07 5.62 -2.88
CA GLN A 145 8.52 6.65 -1.94
C GLN A 145 7.76 6.51 -0.61
N THR A 146 8.14 7.32 0.37
CA THR A 146 7.33 7.43 1.59
C THR A 146 6.07 8.21 1.29
N LEU A 147 4.92 7.57 1.46
CA LEU A 147 3.64 8.26 1.60
C LEU A 147 3.41 8.61 3.06
N ASP A 148 2.98 9.84 3.31
CA ASP A 148 2.50 10.30 4.61
C ASP A 148 1.09 10.90 4.42
N GLY A 149 0.22 10.74 5.41
CA GLY A 149 -1.09 11.39 5.47
C GLY A 149 -2.10 11.07 4.34
N THR A 150 -1.77 10.14 3.43
CA THR A 150 -2.63 9.81 2.27
C THR A 150 -3.93 9.12 2.70
N ARG A 151 -5.06 9.54 2.14
CA ARG A 151 -6.38 8.95 2.35
C ARG A 151 -6.91 8.34 1.07
N ILE A 152 -7.36 7.10 1.15
CA ILE A 152 -7.93 6.32 0.05
C ILE A 152 -9.28 5.83 0.53
N GLU A 153 -10.36 6.50 0.13
CA GLU A 153 -11.70 6.32 0.71
C GLU A 153 -12.74 6.20 -0.41
N GLY A 154 -13.70 5.28 -0.28
CA GLY A 154 -14.87 5.22 -1.15
C GLY A 154 -14.62 4.76 -2.60
N ASN A 155 -13.47 4.17 -2.93
CA ASN A 155 -13.11 3.80 -4.31
C ASN A 155 -13.58 2.38 -4.72
N LEU A 156 -13.76 2.14 -6.01
CA LEU A 156 -13.85 0.81 -6.62
C LEU A 156 -12.52 0.47 -7.29
N ILE A 157 -11.87 -0.62 -6.88
CA ILE A 157 -10.51 -0.98 -7.31
C ILE A 157 -10.50 -2.40 -7.87
N GLY A 158 -10.44 -2.50 -9.21
CA GLY A 158 -10.51 -3.75 -9.96
C GLY A 158 -11.95 -4.25 -10.24
N SER A 159 -12.95 -3.38 -10.05
CA SER A 159 -14.35 -3.60 -10.44
C SER A 159 -14.74 -2.71 -11.62
N ASP A 160 -15.81 -3.06 -12.30
CA ASP A 160 -16.56 -2.13 -13.15
C ASP A 160 -17.21 -0.99 -12.33
N ALA A 161 -17.73 0.02 -13.02
CA ALA A 161 -18.42 1.13 -12.39
C ALA A 161 -19.64 0.68 -11.58
N SER A 162 -20.37 -0.37 -12.00
CA SER A 162 -21.53 -0.86 -11.23
C SER A 162 -21.14 -1.48 -9.88
N GLY A 163 -19.90 -1.93 -9.72
CA GLY A 163 -19.45 -2.66 -8.54
C GLY A 163 -19.83 -4.14 -8.55
N THR A 164 -20.26 -4.68 -9.70
CA THR A 164 -20.83 -6.05 -9.80
C THR A 164 -20.02 -7.00 -10.69
N ALA A 165 -19.09 -6.48 -11.50
CA ALA A 165 -18.22 -7.28 -12.35
C ALA A 165 -16.75 -6.94 -12.11
N SER A 166 -15.88 -7.94 -12.23
CA SER A 166 -14.44 -7.70 -12.13
C SER A 166 -13.87 -7.13 -13.44
N ILE A 167 -13.12 -6.04 -13.30
CA ILE A 167 -12.17 -5.53 -14.30
C ILE A 167 -10.81 -5.46 -13.59
N GLY A 168 -10.36 -6.61 -13.10
CA GLY A 168 -9.23 -6.71 -12.18
C GLY A 168 -7.94 -6.04 -12.68
N ASN A 169 -7.20 -5.42 -11.76
CA ASN A 169 -5.84 -4.98 -12.05
C ASN A 169 -4.92 -6.21 -12.16
N ARG A 170 -4.00 -6.21 -13.14
CA ARG A 170 -3.12 -7.35 -13.47
C ARG A 170 -2.05 -7.65 -12.43
N SER A 171 -1.81 -6.71 -11.53
CA SER A 171 -0.96 -6.91 -10.35
C SER A 171 -1.76 -6.62 -9.09
N THR A 172 -1.53 -5.47 -8.44
CA THR A 172 -2.08 -5.17 -7.11
C THR A 172 -2.96 -3.94 -7.18
N GLY A 173 -4.04 -3.90 -6.39
CA GLY A 173 -4.86 -2.71 -6.26
C GLY A 173 -4.05 -1.52 -5.71
N ILE A 174 -3.38 -1.72 -4.58
CA ILE A 174 -2.48 -0.75 -3.94
C ILE A 174 -1.12 -1.39 -3.68
N ASN A 175 -0.03 -0.80 -4.15
CA ASN A 175 1.34 -1.25 -3.86
C ASN A 175 2.21 -0.09 -3.34
N PHE A 176 2.48 -0.06 -2.04
CA PHE A 176 3.25 1.02 -1.39
C PHE A 176 4.53 0.50 -0.72
N GLY A 177 5.65 1.17 -1.01
CA GLY A 177 6.99 0.84 -0.52
C GLY A 177 7.36 1.42 0.85
N ASN A 178 6.61 2.42 1.34
CA ASN A 178 6.63 2.96 2.71
C ASN A 178 5.37 3.79 2.93
N ALA A 179 4.55 3.48 3.94
CA ALA A 179 3.26 4.15 4.15
C ALA A 179 3.08 4.55 5.61
N ARG A 180 3.11 5.86 5.91
CA ARG A 180 2.90 6.45 7.25
C ARG A 180 1.58 7.19 7.27
N ASN A 181 0.83 7.04 8.36
CA ASN A 181 -0.46 7.69 8.56
C ASN A 181 -1.42 7.53 7.36
N VAL A 182 -1.26 6.46 6.57
CA VAL A 182 -2.08 6.21 5.39
C VAL A 182 -3.38 5.57 5.83
N ILE A 183 -4.50 6.12 5.39
CA ILE A 183 -5.83 5.59 5.71
C ILE A 183 -6.41 4.97 4.43
N ILE A 184 -6.61 3.65 4.45
CA ILE A 184 -7.29 2.92 3.38
C ILE A 184 -8.64 2.48 3.91
N GLY A 185 -9.68 3.20 3.51
CA GLY A 185 -11.05 3.02 3.97
C GLY A 185 -11.37 3.86 5.21
N GLY A 186 -12.30 3.41 6.05
CA GLY A 186 -12.68 4.14 7.27
C GLY A 186 -13.66 3.35 8.14
N ALA A 187 -14.04 3.92 9.28
CA ALA A 187 -15.01 3.31 10.17
C ALA A 187 -16.44 3.39 9.59
N ASP A 188 -16.74 4.46 8.87
CA ASP A 188 -18.04 4.68 8.25
C ASP A 188 -18.14 3.95 6.90
N VAL A 189 -19.35 3.46 6.58
CA VAL A 189 -19.63 2.80 5.30
C VAL A 189 -19.26 3.68 4.11
N ALA A 190 -19.42 5.00 4.23
CA ALA A 190 -19.09 5.98 3.19
C ALA A 190 -17.62 5.95 2.77
N ALA A 191 -16.70 5.57 3.67
CA ALA A 191 -15.28 5.48 3.38
C ALA A 191 -14.85 4.14 2.77
N ARG A 192 -15.73 3.13 2.72
CA ARG A 192 -15.42 1.78 2.25
C ARG A 192 -14.91 1.77 0.81
N ASN A 193 -13.69 1.27 0.62
CA ASN A 193 -13.25 0.86 -0.71
C ASN A 193 -13.72 -0.57 -1.02
N LEU A 194 -13.99 -0.84 -2.29
CA LEU A 194 -14.23 -2.16 -2.85
C LEU A 194 -12.99 -2.62 -3.61
N PHE A 195 -12.43 -3.77 -3.23
CA PHE A 195 -11.33 -4.39 -3.97
C PHE A 195 -11.78 -5.71 -4.56
N VAL A 196 -11.62 -5.87 -5.87
CA VAL A 196 -12.07 -7.05 -6.61
C VAL A 196 -11.08 -7.41 -7.72
N GLY A 197 -10.85 -8.71 -7.95
CA GLY A 197 -10.14 -9.25 -9.10
C GLY A 197 -8.68 -8.84 -9.27
N ASN A 198 -8.07 -8.18 -8.29
CA ASN A 198 -6.68 -7.75 -8.38
C ASN A 198 -5.76 -8.98 -8.35
N ALA A 199 -5.03 -9.25 -9.42
CA ALA A 199 -4.46 -10.57 -9.70
C ALA A 199 -3.38 -11.02 -8.70
N LEU A 200 -2.60 -10.12 -8.09
CA LEU A 200 -1.60 -10.48 -7.07
C LEU A 200 -2.03 -10.13 -5.64
N GLY A 201 -3.16 -9.42 -5.48
CA GLY A 201 -3.71 -9.02 -4.17
C GLY A 201 -4.33 -7.63 -4.20
N ALA A 202 -5.11 -7.28 -3.18
CA ALA A 202 -5.74 -5.96 -3.10
C ALA A 202 -4.76 -4.90 -2.60
N ILE A 203 -4.03 -5.20 -1.52
CA ILE A 203 -3.13 -4.25 -0.86
C ILE A 203 -1.79 -4.94 -0.59
N TYR A 204 -0.71 -4.35 -1.06
CA TYR A 204 0.66 -4.75 -0.76
C TYR A 204 1.39 -3.56 -0.15
N LEU A 205 1.72 -3.64 1.14
CA LEU A 205 2.56 -2.66 1.81
C LEU A 205 3.91 -3.31 2.09
N SER A 206 4.99 -2.69 1.65
CA SER A 206 6.36 -3.09 1.95
C SER A 206 7.11 -1.94 2.62
N GLY A 207 8.21 -2.25 3.31
CA GLY A 207 9.15 -1.26 3.80
C GLY A 207 10.57 -1.58 3.32
N SER A 208 11.26 -0.57 2.79
CA SER A 208 12.66 -0.69 2.33
C SER A 208 13.67 -0.59 3.47
N ASP A 209 13.32 0.13 4.54
CA ASP A 209 14.22 0.44 5.65
C ASP A 209 13.70 -0.17 6.95
N SER A 210 14.63 -0.66 7.78
CA SER A 210 14.33 -1.24 9.08
C SER A 210 14.31 -0.16 10.18
N PRO A 211 13.37 -0.21 11.14
CA PRO A 211 12.19 -1.09 11.13
C PRO A 211 11.18 -0.55 10.12
N SER A 212 10.56 -1.41 9.32
CA SER A 212 9.51 -0.98 8.40
C SER A 212 8.35 -0.41 9.19
N VAL A 213 8.24 0.91 9.18
CA VAL A 213 7.23 1.61 9.96
C VAL A 213 6.07 1.88 9.02
N PHE A 214 4.92 1.26 9.31
CA PHE A 214 3.62 1.74 8.86
C PHE A 214 2.91 2.49 10.00
N PRO A 215 3.54 3.49 10.66
CA PRO A 215 3.01 4.08 11.88
C PRO A 215 1.72 4.82 11.53
N GLY A 216 0.69 4.66 12.35
CA GLY A 216 -0.59 5.32 12.12
C GLY A 216 -1.34 4.89 10.86
N THR A 217 -0.79 3.98 10.05
CA THR A 217 -1.46 3.44 8.86
C THR A 217 -2.59 2.52 9.27
N LYS A 218 -3.76 2.70 8.65
CA LYS A 218 -5.00 2.02 9.00
C LYS A 218 -5.69 1.50 7.74
N ILE A 219 -6.08 0.22 7.76
CA ILE A 219 -6.91 -0.39 6.72
C ILE A 219 -8.24 -0.74 7.38
N LEU A 220 -9.30 0.03 7.10
CA LEU A 220 -10.56 0.00 7.85
C LEU A 220 -11.78 -0.14 6.93
N GLY A 221 -12.75 -0.95 7.32
CA GLY A 221 -14.10 -0.96 6.73
C GLY A 221 -14.19 -1.30 5.23
N ASN A 222 -13.12 -1.77 4.61
CA ASN A 222 -13.07 -2.13 3.19
C ASN A 222 -13.77 -3.47 2.91
N ARG A 223 -14.25 -3.63 1.67
CA ARG A 223 -14.79 -4.89 1.15
C ARG A 223 -13.80 -5.52 0.17
N PHE A 224 -13.63 -6.83 0.25
CA PHE A 224 -12.65 -7.56 -0.53
C PHE A 224 -13.27 -8.81 -1.16
N GLY A 225 -13.01 -9.02 -2.45
CA GLY A 225 -13.23 -10.29 -3.13
C GLY A 225 -14.69 -10.61 -3.46
N THR A 226 -15.60 -9.68 -3.21
CA THR A 226 -17.01 -9.82 -3.55
C THR A 226 -17.48 -8.59 -4.33
N ASP A 227 -18.64 -8.68 -4.98
CA ASP A 227 -19.36 -7.51 -5.49
C ASP A 227 -19.73 -6.52 -4.38
N VAL A 228 -20.30 -5.39 -4.77
CA VAL A 228 -20.71 -4.30 -3.86
C VAL A 228 -21.75 -4.75 -2.82
N SER A 229 -22.65 -5.67 -3.20
CA SER A 229 -23.64 -6.27 -2.28
C SER A 229 -22.98 -7.16 -1.23
N GLY A 230 -21.83 -7.77 -1.55
CA GLY A 230 -21.14 -8.70 -0.68
C GLY A 230 -21.55 -10.15 -0.85
N THR A 231 -22.26 -10.48 -1.93
CA THR A 231 -22.88 -11.80 -2.13
C THR A 231 -22.24 -12.58 -3.26
N LEU A 232 -21.81 -11.91 -4.34
CA LEU A 232 -21.15 -12.55 -5.46
C LEU A 232 -19.65 -12.57 -5.23
N ASN A 233 -19.04 -13.76 -5.24
CA ASN A 233 -17.59 -13.90 -5.19
C ASN A 233 -16.96 -13.50 -6.53
N LEU A 234 -16.09 -12.50 -6.49
CA LEU A 234 -15.32 -12.00 -7.64
C LEU A 234 -13.80 -12.14 -7.45
N GLY A 235 -13.38 -12.67 -6.28
CA GLY A 235 -11.99 -12.98 -5.96
C GLY A 235 -11.06 -11.77 -5.77
N ASN A 236 -9.84 -12.06 -5.30
CA ASN A 236 -8.65 -11.23 -5.31
C ASN A 236 -7.45 -12.17 -5.10
N GLY A 237 -6.33 -11.94 -5.79
CA GLY A 237 -5.13 -12.78 -5.67
C GLY A 237 -5.29 -14.12 -6.40
N LEU A 238 -4.97 -14.15 -7.70
CA LEU A 238 -4.79 -15.35 -8.49
C LEU A 238 -3.40 -15.94 -8.24
N ASN A 239 -3.36 -17.18 -7.72
CA ASN A 239 -2.31 -18.12 -8.07
C ASN A 239 -2.94 -19.18 -9.00
N PRO A 240 -2.65 -19.17 -10.31
CA PRO A 240 -3.26 -20.08 -11.27
C PRO A 240 -2.96 -21.58 -11.00
N THR A 241 -2.06 -21.92 -10.07
CA THR A 241 -1.72 -23.31 -9.74
C THR A 241 -2.12 -23.76 -8.32
N SER A 242 -2.88 -22.97 -7.56
CA SER A 242 -3.27 -23.38 -6.19
C SER A 242 -4.68 -22.92 -5.82
N PRO A 243 -5.73 -23.73 -6.08
CA PRO A 243 -7.12 -23.38 -5.77
C PRO A 243 -7.41 -23.26 -4.26
N SER A 244 -6.46 -23.59 -3.38
CA SER A 244 -6.58 -23.50 -1.92
C SER A 244 -5.60 -22.53 -1.25
N GLN A 245 -4.79 -21.79 -2.01
CA GLN A 245 -3.93 -20.72 -1.49
C GLN A 245 -4.04 -19.46 -2.35
N PRO A 246 -5.05 -18.61 -2.11
CA PRO A 246 -5.03 -17.26 -2.67
C PRO A 246 -3.79 -16.53 -2.16
N LEU A 247 -3.14 -15.73 -3.01
CA LEU A 247 -2.24 -14.71 -2.49
C LEU A 247 -3.02 -13.88 -1.47
N PRO A 248 -2.44 -13.55 -0.31
CA PRO A 248 -3.19 -12.85 0.72
C PRO A 248 -3.67 -11.52 0.16
N THR A 249 -4.98 -11.27 0.29
CA THR A 249 -5.62 -10.05 -0.21
C THR A 249 -4.93 -8.79 0.32
N ILE A 250 -4.37 -8.88 1.53
CA ILE A 250 -3.50 -7.87 2.12
C ILE A 250 -2.15 -8.52 2.45
N SER A 251 -1.08 -7.99 1.86
CA SER A 251 0.30 -8.38 2.13
C SER A 251 1.03 -7.25 2.86
N LEU A 252 1.70 -7.58 3.96
CA LEU A 252 2.54 -6.65 4.72
C LEU A 252 3.96 -7.21 4.78
N PHE A 253 4.92 -6.54 4.16
CA PHE A 253 6.31 -6.97 4.12
C PHE A 253 7.22 -5.94 4.80
N ALA A 254 7.56 -6.20 6.05
CA ALA A 254 8.61 -5.45 6.73
C ALA A 254 9.98 -6.05 6.36
N GLY A 255 10.86 -5.25 5.74
CA GLY A 255 12.24 -5.64 5.49
C GLY A 255 12.89 -6.19 6.76
N ASN A 256 13.69 -7.26 6.63
CA ASN A 256 14.25 -7.97 7.78
C ASN A 256 15.14 -7.02 8.61
N PRO A 257 14.86 -6.79 9.90
CA PRO A 257 15.60 -5.83 10.71
C PRO A 257 17.07 -6.19 10.98
N LEU A 258 17.53 -7.33 10.48
CA LEU A 258 18.83 -7.92 10.78
C LEU A 258 19.85 -7.77 9.65
N ARG A 259 20.00 -6.58 9.06
CA ARG A 259 21.15 -6.27 8.21
C ARG A 259 22.12 -5.35 8.96
N GLY A 260 23.34 -5.85 9.23
CA GLY A 260 24.51 -5.00 9.49
C GLY A 260 25.28 -5.22 10.80
N ALA A 261 24.67 -5.05 11.97
CA ALA A 261 25.43 -5.00 13.25
C ALA A 261 24.90 -5.87 14.39
N ASP A 262 23.60 -6.23 14.37
CA ASP A 262 22.95 -6.85 15.54
C ASP A 262 22.97 -8.39 15.56
N ARG A 263 23.27 -9.04 14.43
CA ARG A 263 23.50 -10.50 14.41
C ARG A 263 24.66 -10.91 15.32
N TRP A 264 25.68 -10.06 15.46
CA TRP A 264 26.83 -10.32 16.34
C TRP A 264 26.56 -9.99 17.81
N ARG A 265 25.70 -9.01 18.11
CA ARG A 265 25.39 -8.61 19.49
C ARG A 265 24.52 -9.63 20.21
N LEU A 266 23.56 -10.25 19.53
CA LEU A 266 22.72 -11.32 20.09
C LEU A 266 23.51 -12.64 20.27
N ALA A 267 24.42 -12.97 19.34
CA ALA A 267 25.29 -14.14 19.46
C ALA A 267 26.27 -14.02 20.66
N ARG A 268 26.82 -12.83 20.94
CA ARG A 268 27.72 -12.60 22.08
C ARG A 268 27.01 -12.67 23.44
N ARG A 269 25.75 -12.22 23.53
CA ARG A 269 24.93 -12.36 24.75
C ARG A 269 24.57 -13.82 25.05
N GLY A 270 24.33 -14.64 24.02
CA GLY A 270 24.08 -16.08 24.19
C GLY A 270 25.31 -16.86 24.66
N GLN A 271 26.51 -16.47 24.21
CA GLN A 271 27.76 -17.11 24.65
C GLN A 271 28.21 -16.69 26.05
N SER A 272 28.02 -15.43 26.45
CA SER A 272 28.39 -14.97 27.80
C SER A 272 27.55 -15.65 28.90
N HIS A 273 26.25 -15.87 28.67
CA HIS A 273 25.40 -16.60 29.61
C HIS A 273 25.75 -18.10 29.71
N ARG A 274 26.16 -18.75 28.61
CA ARG A 274 26.64 -20.14 28.63
C ARG A 274 28.01 -20.27 29.32
N GLN A 275 28.92 -19.32 29.13
CA GLN A 275 30.21 -19.30 29.82
C GLN A 275 30.07 -18.99 31.32
N GLN A 276 29.18 -18.07 31.71
CA GLN A 276 28.87 -17.80 33.12
C GLN A 276 28.19 -18.98 33.82
N ARG A 277 27.30 -19.71 33.13
CA ARG A 277 26.70 -20.95 33.68
C ARG A 277 27.71 -22.10 33.82
N ARG A 278 28.71 -22.20 32.94
CA ARG A 278 29.81 -23.18 33.12
C ARG A 278 30.73 -22.84 34.29
N ARG A 279 31.07 -21.57 34.51
CA ARG A 279 31.90 -21.14 35.66
C ARG A 279 31.22 -21.31 37.02
N ARG A 280 29.89 -21.26 37.11
CA ARG A 280 29.15 -21.52 38.36
C ARG A 280 29.04 -23.00 38.73
N ARG A 281 29.29 -23.94 37.80
CA ARG A 281 29.27 -25.39 38.10
C ARG A 281 30.60 -25.96 38.58
N THR A 282 31.71 -25.25 38.39
CA THR A 282 33.07 -25.73 38.77
C THR A 282 33.63 -25.08 40.03
N GLY A 283 32.87 -24.22 40.72
CA GLY A 283 33.27 -23.60 41.97
C GLY A 283 32.51 -24.18 43.16
N ARG A 284 32.73 -25.47 43.49
CA ARG A 284 32.36 -26.00 44.80
C ARG A 284 33.64 -26.20 45.60
N CYS A 285 33.80 -25.35 46.61
CA CYS A 285 34.94 -25.29 47.51
C CYS A 285 35.20 -26.66 48.15
N VAL A 286 36.46 -27.10 48.05
CA VAL A 286 37.08 -28.05 48.97
C VAL A 286 37.36 -27.27 50.26
N ARG A 287 36.73 -27.65 51.37
CA ARG A 287 37.22 -27.34 52.72
C ARG A 287 37.60 -28.68 53.34
N GLY A 288 38.87 -28.77 53.74
CA GLY A 288 39.44 -29.95 54.37
C GLY A 288 39.05 -30.07 55.83
N ASP A 289 39.02 -31.31 56.30
CA ASP A 289 39.14 -31.68 57.71
C ASP A 289 40.50 -32.39 57.91
N PRO A 290 41.27 -32.07 58.95
CA PRO A 290 42.50 -32.75 59.31
C PRO A 290 42.24 -33.90 60.30
N HIS A 291 43.19 -34.85 60.36
CA HIS A 291 43.31 -36.01 61.27
C HIS A 291 42.78 -37.37 60.78
N ALA A 292 43.71 -38.23 60.35
CA ALA A 292 44.01 -39.58 60.86
C ALA A 292 44.85 -40.32 59.79
N ALA A 293 46.16 -40.42 59.98
CA ALA A 293 46.85 -41.61 60.49
C ALA A 293 47.39 -42.54 59.37
N GLN A 294 48.69 -42.39 59.14
CA GLN A 294 49.71 -43.42 58.90
C GLN A 294 49.24 -44.81 58.43
N TYR A 295 49.78 -45.26 57.29
CA TYR A 295 50.50 -46.55 57.26
C TYR A 295 51.53 -46.59 56.12
N VAL A 296 52.65 -47.20 56.45
CA VAL A 296 53.93 -47.27 55.73
C VAL A 296 53.94 -48.51 54.83
N ARG A 297 54.55 -48.45 53.63
CA ARG A 297 55.71 -49.29 53.20
C ARG A 297 55.94 -49.39 51.69
N SER A 298 57.20 -49.10 51.34
CA SER A 298 58.10 -49.75 50.37
C SER A 298 57.77 -49.82 48.86
N GLN A 299 58.52 -48.98 48.12
CA GLN A 299 59.24 -49.22 46.84
C GLN A 299 59.66 -50.70 46.59
N PRO A 300 60.00 -51.15 45.36
CA PRO A 300 60.74 -50.37 44.35
C PRO A 300 60.39 -50.58 42.85
N ARG A 301 60.89 -49.64 42.02
CA ARG A 301 61.20 -49.76 40.57
C ARG A 301 62.37 -50.76 40.36
N PRO A 302 62.59 -51.43 39.20
CA PRO A 302 63.04 -50.75 37.96
C PRO A 302 62.64 -51.36 36.60
N ALA A 303 62.93 -50.55 35.57
CA ALA A 303 63.27 -50.80 34.15
C ALA A 303 62.82 -52.10 33.46
N ASP A 304 62.10 -51.98 32.33
CA ASP A 304 62.71 -51.75 31.00
C ASP A 304 61.78 -50.90 30.12
#